data_AF-A0A480BQK8-F1
#
_entry.id   AF-A0A480BQK8-F1
#
_cell.length_a   1.000
_cell.length_b   1.000
_cell.length_c   1.000
_cell.angle_alpha   90.00
_cell.angle_beta   90.00
_cell.angle_gamma   90.00
#
_symmetry.space_group_name_H-M   'P 1'
#
loop_
_entity.id
_entity.type
_entity.pdbx_description
1 polymer ?
#
loop_
_entity_poly.entity_id
_entity_poly.type
_entity_poly.pdbx_seq_one_letter_code
_entity_poly.pdbx_strand_id
1 'polypeptide(L)' 'VNAIAPGFTETEMLSKVPAEVQEKIRARIPMGRFGKPQEVAKVVAFIATDADY' A
#
# COMPACT_ATOMS: atom_id res chain seq x y z
N VAL A 1 -6.68 -5.37 -19.53
CA VAL A 1 -5.84 -4.31 -18.92
C VAL A 1 -6.45 -3.97 -17.58
N ASN A 2 -5.66 -3.95 -16.50
CA ASN A 2 -6.13 -3.81 -15.12
C ASN A 2 -5.40 -2.65 -14.41
N ALA A 3 -5.95 -2.18 -13.28
CA ALA A 3 -5.36 -1.12 -12.46
C ALA A 3 -5.32 -1.52 -10.98
N ILE A 4 -4.34 -0.99 -10.25
CA ILE A 4 -4.19 -1.18 -8.80
C ILE A 4 -4.03 0.21 -8.18
N ALA A 5 -4.86 0.50 -7.16
CA ALA A 5 -4.84 1.76 -6.43
C ALA A 5 -4.41 1.51 -4.97
N PRO A 6 -3.09 1.39 -4.70
CA PRO A 6 -2.61 1.21 -3.33
C PRO A 6 -2.84 2.48 -2.50
N GLY A 7 -3.18 2.29 -1.22
CA GLY A 7 -3.16 3.36 -0.23
C GLY A 7 -1.73 3.69 0.23
N PHE A 8 -1.61 4.25 1.45
CA PHE A 8 -0.30 4.55 2.04
C PHE A 8 0.53 3.29 2.24
N THR A 9 1.67 3.25 1.55
CA THR A 9 2.59 2.10 1.51
C THR A 9 3.95 2.51 2.08
N GLU A 10 4.57 1.62 2.85
CA GLU A 10 5.89 1.79 3.48
C GLU A 10 7.00 1.87 2.44
N THR A 11 7.16 3.06 1.87
CA THR A 11 8.21 3.39 0.91
C THR A 11 9.23 4.32 1.55
N GLU A 12 10.39 4.46 0.93
CA GLU A 12 11.42 5.41 1.37
C GLU A 12 10.92 6.88 1.37
N MET A 13 9.96 7.20 0.50
CA MET A 13 9.33 8.52 0.51
C MET A 13 8.50 8.72 1.79
N LEU A 14 7.74 7.69 2.20
CA LEU A 14 6.90 7.76 3.40
C LEU A 14 7.73 7.81 4.68
N SER A 15 8.89 7.15 4.72
CA SER A 15 9.76 7.17 5.91
C SER A 15 10.35 8.57 6.20
N LYS A 16 10.41 9.45 5.20
CA LYS A 16 10.85 10.84 5.34
C LYS A 16 9.75 11.77 5.89
N VAL A 17 8.50 11.30 5.96
CA VAL A 17 7.38 12.07 6.52
C VAL A 17 7.49 12.10 8.05
N PRO A 18 7.29 13.25 8.73
CA PRO A 18 7.35 13.34 10.19
C PRO A 18 6.44 12.33 10.90
N ALA A 19 6.91 11.78 12.02
CA ALA A 19 6.21 10.72 12.75
C ALA A 19 4.77 11.12 13.17
N GLU A 20 4.56 12.37 13.61
CA GLU A 20 3.23 12.86 13.98
C GLU A 20 2.23 12.81 12.81
N VAL A 21 2.70 13.13 11.60
CA VAL A 21 1.88 13.05 10.38
C VAL A 21 1.61 11.60 10.02
N GLN A 22 2.60 10.73 10.16
CA GLN A 22 2.40 9.30 9.95
C GLN A 22 1.35 8.70 10.90
N GLU A 23 1.36 9.10 12.18
CA GLU A 23 0.34 8.66 13.16
C GLU A 23 -1.06 9.15 12.79
N LYS A 24 -1.19 10.42 12.37
CA LYS A 24 -2.48 10.96 11.89
C LYS A 24 -3.01 10.19 10.68
N ILE A 25 -2.13 9.76 9.78
CA ILE A 25 -2.52 8.94 8.63
C ILE A 25 -2.94 7.54 9.11
N ARG A 26 -2.15 6.88 9.97
CA ARG A 26 -2.47 5.55 10.53
C ARG A 26 -3.82 5.54 11.24
N ALA A 27 -4.13 6.56 12.02
CA ALA A 27 -5.42 6.70 12.71
C ALA A 27 -6.63 6.76 11.76
N ARG A 28 -6.43 7.18 10.50
CA ARG A 28 -7.47 7.21 9.46
C ARG A 28 -7.54 5.93 8.63
N ILE A 29 -6.57 5.04 8.76
CA ILE A 29 -6.57 3.75 8.07
C ILE A 29 -7.30 2.74 8.96
N PRO A 30 -8.40 2.12 8.50
CA PRO A 30 -9.14 1.15 9.32
C PRO A 30 -8.29 -0.04 9.81
N MET A 31 -7.30 -0.46 9.02
CA MET A 31 -6.34 -1.50 9.41
C MET A 31 -5.24 -1.03 10.38
N GLY A 32 -5.17 0.27 10.69
CA GLY A 32 -4.21 0.85 11.64
C GLY A 32 -2.73 0.80 11.21
N ARG A 33 -2.44 0.43 9.96
CA ARG A 33 -1.07 0.23 9.46
C ARG A 33 -0.92 0.69 8.01
N PHE A 34 0.32 0.97 7.63
CA PHE A 34 0.67 1.13 6.22
C PHE A 34 0.73 -0.24 5.53
N GLY A 35 0.46 -0.23 4.21
CA GLY A 35 0.68 -1.40 3.37
C GLY A 35 2.18 -1.62 3.17
N LYS A 36 2.58 -2.87 2.94
CA LYS A 36 3.96 -3.20 2.56
C LYS A 36 4.07 -3.28 1.04
N PRO A 37 5.21 -2.86 0.44
CA PRO A 37 5.42 -3.00 -1.00
C PRO A 37 5.19 -4.43 -1.54
N GLN A 38 5.52 -5.45 -0.74
CA GLN A 38 5.32 -6.85 -1.11
C GLN A 38 3.84 -7.25 -1.20
N GLU A 39 2.95 -6.59 -0.46
CA GLU A 39 1.50 -6.82 -0.57
C GLU A 39 0.99 -6.33 -1.93
N VAL A 40 1.47 -5.17 -2.39
CA VAL A 40 1.16 -4.64 -3.72
C VAL A 40 1.73 -5.56 -4.81
N ALA A 41 2.98 -6.00 -4.66
CA ALA A 41 3.62 -6.90 -5.62
C ALA A 41 2.88 -8.24 -5.77
N LYS A 42 2.35 -8.79 -4.67
CA LYS A 42 1.53 -10.01 -4.72
C LYS A 42 0.25 -9.83 -5.53
N VAL A 43 -0.42 -8.69 -5.39
CA VAL A 43 -1.63 -8.39 -6.18
C VAL A 43 -1.27 -8.19 -7.65
N VAL A 44 -0.17 -7.49 -7.96
CA VAL A 44 0.34 -7.38 -9.33
C VAL A 44 0.60 -8.75 -9.93
N ALA A 45 1.29 -9.63 -9.19
CA ALA A 45 1.60 -10.99 -9.65
C ALA A 45 0.32 -11.78 -9.94
N PHE A 46 -0.63 -11.80 -9.00
CA PHE A 46 -1.92 -12.46 -9.19
C PHE A 46 -2.63 -11.96 -10.47
N ILE A 47 -2.73 -10.64 -10.65
CA ILE A 47 -3.38 -10.05 -11.82
C ILE A 47 -2.63 -10.38 -13.12
N ALA A 48 -1.31 -10.46 -13.08
CA ALA A 48 -0.48 -10.70 -14.26
C ALA A 48 -0.44 -12.17 -14.69
N THR A 49 -0.70 -13.11 -13.78
CA THR A 49 -0.51 -14.55 -14.06
C THR A 49 -1.77 -15.39 -13.96
N ASP A 50 -2.71 -15.03 -13.10
CA ASP A 50 -3.80 -15.92 -12.67
C ASP A 50 -5.20 -15.29 -12.77
N ALA A 51 -5.29 -13.96 -12.89
CA ALA A 51 -6.59 -13.31 -13.02
C ALA A 51 -7.17 -13.48 -14.43
N ASP A 52 -8.30 -14.17 -14.53
CA ASP A 52 -9.19 -14.18 -15.69
C ASP A 52 -10.29 -13.10 -15.55
N TYR A 53 -10.88 -12.72 -16.69
CA TYR A 53 -11.92 -11.67 -16.78
C TYR A 53 -13.34 -12.24 -16.77
#